data_AF-A0A6V7R9J6-F1
#
_entry.id   AF-A0A6V7R9J6-F1
#
_cell.length_a   1.000
_cell.length_b   1.000
_cell.length_c   1.000
_cell.angle_alpha   90.00
_cell.angle_beta   90.00
_cell.angle_gamma   90.00
#
_symmetry.space_group_name_H-M   'P 1'
#
loop_
_entity.id
_entity.type
_entity.pdbx_description
1 polymer ?
#
loop_
_entity_poly.entity_id
_entity_poly.type
_entity_poly.pdbx_seq_one_letter_code
_entity_poly.pdbx_strand_id
1 'polypeptide(L)'
;MMNLSDKEKQIKVLLGGRGRAYDYACQTLGVDNMMHHSYADVFTVSEADVYDYILKNGLPESEDTSKESLKEGFHYYKEDGRWHTFFRERNYIFDEKSFEDDTEARKYIAGRLIRLSGTGLY
;
A
#
# COMPACT_ATOMS: atom_id res chain seq x y z
N MET A 1 10.74 2.65 -22.48
CA MET A 1 10.18 1.54 -21.68
C MET A 1 10.71 1.68 -20.28
N MET A 2 9.83 1.79 -19.28
CA MET A 2 10.23 1.72 -17.88
C MET A 2 10.70 0.29 -17.59
N ASN A 3 11.85 0.11 -16.93
CA ASN A 3 12.35 -1.24 -16.62
C ASN A 3 11.57 -1.83 -15.43
N LEU A 4 11.64 -3.16 -15.23
CA LEU A 4 10.92 -3.82 -14.13
C LEU A 4 11.30 -3.25 -12.75
N SER A 5 12.57 -2.86 -12.56
CA SER A 5 13.05 -2.31 -11.29
C SER A 5 12.40 -0.96 -10.95
N ASP A 6 12.09 -0.15 -11.96
CA ASP A 6 11.44 1.16 -11.77
C ASP A 6 9.96 0.98 -11.39
N LYS A 7 9.26 0.02 -12.01
CA LYS A 7 7.87 -0.32 -11.65
C LYS A 7 7.80 -0.83 -10.21
N GLU A 8 8.68 -1.76 -9.82
CA GLU A 8 8.72 -2.26 -8.44
C GLU A 8 8.99 -1.13 -7.44
N LYS A 9 9.85 -0.17 -7.79
CA LYS A 9 10.10 1.02 -6.96
C LYS A 9 8.84 1.86 -6.78
N GLN A 10 8.11 2.15 -7.87
CA GLN A 10 6.83 2.87 -7.79
C GLN A 10 5.82 2.13 -6.89
N ILE A 11 5.68 0.81 -7.05
CA ILE A 11 4.76 -0.01 -6.24
C ILE A 11 5.13 0.07 -4.76
N LYS A 12 6.42 -0.11 -4.42
CA LYS A 12 6.89 -0.01 -3.03
C LYS A 12 6.64 1.38 -2.43
N VAL A 13 6.77 2.43 -3.23
CA VAL A 13 6.45 3.81 -2.81
C VAL A 13 4.96 3.96 -2.53
N LEU A 14 4.09 3.47 -3.42
CA LEU A 14 2.63 3.52 -3.24
C LEU A 14 2.15 2.71 -2.03
N LEU A 15 2.79 1.57 -1.75
CA LEU A 15 2.45 0.71 -0.62
C LEU A 15 3.12 1.12 0.71
N GLY A 16 4.08 2.05 0.68
CA GLY A 16 4.89 2.42 1.84
C GLY A 16 4.22 3.39 2.83
N GLY A 17 2.91 3.64 2.69
CA GLY A 17 2.13 4.49 3.60
C GLY A 17 2.12 5.98 3.23
N ARG A 18 1.60 6.81 4.15
CA ARG A 18 1.35 8.24 3.92
C ARG A 18 2.65 9.02 3.66
N GLY A 19 2.58 9.99 2.75
CA GLY A 19 3.67 10.95 2.47
C GLY A 19 4.72 10.45 1.48
N ARG A 20 5.01 9.14 1.43
CA ARG A 20 6.08 8.61 0.55
C ARG A 20 5.84 8.88 -0.93
N ALA A 21 4.59 8.80 -1.39
CA ALA A 21 4.24 9.06 -2.79
C ALA A 21 4.41 10.54 -3.19
N TYR A 22 4.09 11.47 -2.27
CA TYR A 22 4.29 12.90 -2.48
C TYR A 22 5.77 13.24 -2.61
N ASP A 23 6.61 12.77 -1.67
CA ASP A 23 8.05 13.02 -1.68
C ASP A 23 8.70 12.45 -2.94
N TYR A 24 8.33 11.22 -3.31
CA TYR A 24 8.80 10.58 -4.52
C TYR A 24 8.44 11.37 -5.79
N ALA A 25 7.21 11.89 -5.87
CA ALA A 25 6.77 12.69 -7.01
C ALA A 25 7.52 14.02 -7.12
N CYS A 26 7.66 14.74 -6.00
CA CYS A 26 8.43 15.99 -5.95
C CYS A 26 9.88 15.77 -6.39
N GLN A 27 10.54 14.72 -5.87
CA GLN A 27 11.92 14.38 -6.25
C GLN A 27 12.04 13.96 -7.72
N THR A 28 11.08 13.20 -8.23
CA THR A 28 11.10 12.71 -9.62
C THR A 28 10.93 13.85 -10.62
N LEU A 29 10.06 14.83 -10.30
CA LEU A 29 9.79 15.98 -11.16
C LEU A 29 10.76 17.15 -10.92
N GLY A 30 11.53 17.13 -9.83
CA GLY A 30 12.44 18.22 -9.46
C GLY A 30 11.69 19.48 -9.02
N VAL A 31 10.61 19.32 -8.26
CA VAL A 31 9.71 20.41 -7.83
C VAL A 31 9.51 20.40 -6.32
N ASP A 32 9.18 21.56 -5.74
CA ASP A 32 8.97 21.69 -4.29
C ASP A 32 7.61 21.13 -3.83
N ASN A 33 6.63 21.09 -4.74
CA ASN A 33 5.29 20.57 -4.46
C ASN A 33 4.54 20.16 -5.72
N MET A 34 3.43 19.46 -5.52
CA MET A 34 2.58 18.91 -6.59
C MET A 34 1.39 19.81 -6.96
N MET A 35 1.32 21.08 -6.54
CA MET A 35 0.13 21.93 -6.76
C MET A 35 -0.24 22.12 -8.24
N HIS A 36 0.75 22.05 -9.13
CA HIS A 36 0.58 22.22 -10.58
C HIS A 36 1.01 20.98 -11.38
N HIS A 37 1.10 19.82 -10.73
CA HIS A 37 1.59 18.58 -11.32
C HIS A 37 0.64 17.42 -11.07
N SER A 38 0.71 16.39 -11.91
CA SER A 38 -0.10 15.19 -11.77
C SER A 38 0.73 14.02 -11.29
N TYR A 39 0.18 13.22 -10.38
CA TYR A 39 0.78 11.92 -10.04
C TYR A 39 0.84 10.97 -11.23
N ALA A 40 -0.01 11.16 -12.24
CA ALA A 40 0.00 10.35 -13.47
C ALA A 40 1.26 10.60 -14.33
N ASP A 41 1.95 11.73 -14.13
CA ASP A 41 3.22 12.04 -14.80
C ASP A 41 4.40 11.26 -14.20
N VAL A 42 4.21 10.71 -12.99
CA VAL A 42 5.25 10.05 -12.20
C VAL A 42 4.99 8.55 -12.06
N PHE A 43 3.76 8.16 -11.74
CA PHE A 43 3.37 6.78 -11.49
C PHE A 43 2.66 6.22 -12.72
N THR A 44 3.25 5.17 -13.29
CA THR A 44 2.78 4.53 -14.54
C THR A 44 2.31 3.10 -14.33
N VAL A 45 2.42 2.59 -13.10
CA VAL A 45 1.88 1.29 -12.72
C VAL A 45 0.35 1.34 -12.66
N SER A 46 -0.31 0.21 -12.90
CA SER A 46 -1.75 0.04 -12.72
C SER A 46 -2.06 -0.63 -11.38
N GLU A 47 -3.34 -0.63 -10.96
CA GLU A 47 -3.77 -1.37 -9.78
C GLU A 47 -3.49 -2.87 -9.93
N ALA A 48 -3.67 -3.40 -11.15
CA ALA A 48 -3.34 -4.76 -11.49
C ALA A 48 -1.84 -5.06 -11.34
N ASP A 49 -0.95 -4.14 -11.75
CA ASP A 49 0.50 -4.31 -11.53
C ASP A 49 0.82 -4.41 -10.02
N VAL A 50 0.14 -3.63 -9.18
CA VAL A 50 0.31 -3.68 -7.72
C VAL A 50 -0.18 -5.02 -7.17
N TYR A 51 -1.34 -5.50 -7.61
CA TYR A 51 -1.89 -6.78 -7.19
C TYR A 51 -1.00 -7.96 -7.59
N ASP A 52 -0.53 -7.99 -8.84
CA ASP A 52 0.40 -9.02 -9.30
C ASP A 52 1.70 -9.00 -8.48
N TYR A 53 2.20 -7.80 -8.15
CA TYR A 53 3.38 -7.65 -7.31
C TYR A 53 3.18 -8.24 -5.90
N ILE A 54 2.09 -7.92 -5.20
CA ILE A 54 1.88 -8.41 -3.82
C ILE A 54 1.60 -9.92 -3.76
N LEU A 55 1.02 -10.50 -4.81
CA LEU A 55 0.78 -11.95 -4.86
C LEU A 55 2.08 -12.71 -5.05
N LYS A 56 3.04 -12.13 -5.78
CA LYS A 56 4.36 -12.70 -5.97
C LYS A 56 5.30 -12.44 -4.79
N ASN A 57 5.25 -11.25 -4.20
CA ASN A 57 6.27 -10.77 -3.25
C ASN A 57 5.76 -10.61 -1.81
N GLY A 58 4.45 -10.70 -1.58
CA GLY A 58 3.82 -10.37 -0.30
C GLY A 58 3.58 -8.87 -0.12
N LEU A 59 2.90 -8.54 0.99
CA LEU A 59 2.72 -7.15 1.42
C LEU A 59 4.03 -6.60 2.01
N PRO A 60 4.46 -5.39 1.63
CA PRO A 60 5.59 -4.74 2.29
C PRO A 60 5.27 -4.46 3.76
N GLU A 61 6.28 -4.61 4.63
CA GLU A 61 6.19 -4.41 6.10
C GLU A 61 5.25 -5.37 6.86
N SER A 62 5.06 -6.60 6.36
CA SER A 62 4.25 -7.67 6.99
C SER A 62 4.87 -8.35 8.23
N GLU A 63 6.02 -7.87 8.71
CA GLU A 63 6.60 -8.41 9.94
C GLU A 63 5.93 -7.78 11.18
N ASP A 64 5.40 -8.67 12.03
CA ASP A 64 4.74 -8.41 13.32
C ASP A 64 3.38 -7.68 13.28
N THR A 65 2.44 -8.24 12.49
CA THR A 65 1.09 -7.71 12.26
C THR A 65 -0.01 -8.52 12.95
N SER A 66 0.28 -9.10 14.12
CA SER A 66 -0.70 -9.87 14.91
C SER A 66 -1.79 -8.98 15.50
N LYS A 67 -2.88 -9.60 15.99
CA LYS A 67 -3.98 -8.93 16.70
C LYS A 67 -3.53 -8.08 17.88
N GLU A 68 -2.54 -8.58 18.61
CA GLU A 68 -2.02 -7.97 19.85
C GLU A 68 -0.92 -6.93 19.59
N SER A 69 -0.41 -6.85 18.36
CA SER A 69 0.62 -5.88 18.01
C SER A 69 0.10 -4.45 18.18
N LEU A 70 0.94 -3.59 18.78
CA LEU A 70 0.65 -2.17 18.98
C LEU A 70 1.24 -1.29 17.86
N LYS A 71 1.89 -1.90 16.86
CA LYS A 71 2.47 -1.21 15.70
C LYS A 71 1.37 -0.43 14.96
N GLU A 72 1.67 0.77 14.49
CA GLU A 72 0.75 1.49 13.60
C GLU A 72 0.76 0.87 12.19
N GLY A 73 -0.35 1.04 11.46
CA GLY A 73 -0.50 0.53 10.11
C GLY A 73 -1.47 -0.65 10.00
N PHE A 74 -1.36 -1.41 8.92
CA PHE A 74 -2.21 -2.57 8.69
C PHE A 74 -1.73 -3.77 9.50
N HIS A 75 -2.70 -4.40 10.17
CA HIS A 75 -2.54 -5.70 10.79
C HIS A 75 -3.13 -6.77 9.88
N TYR A 76 -2.49 -7.93 9.84
CA TYR A 76 -2.86 -9.03 8.96
C TYR A 76 -2.43 -10.35 9.58
N TYR A 77 -3.40 -11.21 9.89
CA TYR A 77 -3.15 -12.48 10.56
C TYR A 77 -4.27 -13.49 10.28
N LYS A 78 -4.01 -14.76 10.57
CA LYS A 78 -5.00 -15.84 10.46
C LYS A 78 -5.44 -16.32 11.84
N GLU A 79 -6.75 -16.35 12.07
CA GLU A 79 -7.37 -16.82 13.32
C GLU A 79 -8.66 -17.57 12.96
N ASP A 80 -8.86 -18.75 13.55
CA ASP A 80 -10.02 -19.63 13.30
C ASP A 80 -10.28 -19.92 11.80
N GLY A 81 -9.21 -20.11 11.05
CA GLY A 81 -9.28 -20.42 9.62
C GLY A 81 -9.57 -19.22 8.71
N ARG A 82 -9.84 -18.03 9.27
CA ARG A 82 -10.12 -16.80 8.52
C ARG A 82 -8.93 -15.83 8.58
N TRP A 83 -8.76 -15.05 7.53
CA TRP A 83 -7.79 -13.97 7.47
C TRP A 83 -8.44 -12.69 7.97
N HIS A 84 -7.79 -12.02 8.91
CA HIS A 84 -8.28 -10.79 9.52
C HIS A 84 -7.34 -9.64 9.21
N THR A 85 -7.91 -8.47 9.03
CA THR A 85 -7.16 -7.23 8.84
C THR A 85 -7.86 -6.07 9.52
N PHE A 86 -7.06 -5.14 10.03
CA PHE A 86 -7.52 -3.84 10.50
C PHE A 86 -6.39 -2.81 10.33
N PHE A 87 -6.71 -1.53 10.44
CA PHE A 87 -5.72 -0.46 10.45
C PHE A 87 -5.63 0.16 11.84
N ARG A 88 -4.42 0.30 12.39
CA ARG A 88 -4.16 0.97 13.67
C ARG A 88 -3.48 2.31 13.46
N GLU A 89 -4.03 3.36 14.06
CA GLU A 89 -3.41 4.70 14.12
C GLU A 89 -3.72 5.33 15.48
N ARG A 90 -2.69 5.82 16.17
CA ARG A 90 -2.83 6.44 17.50
C ARG A 90 -3.60 5.57 18.52
N ASN A 91 -3.35 4.27 18.51
CA ASN A 91 -4.03 3.24 19.32
C ASN A 91 -5.52 3.01 19.03
N TYR A 92 -6.09 3.63 17.99
CA TYR A 92 -7.44 3.32 17.53
C TYR A 92 -7.40 2.28 16.41
N ILE A 93 -8.37 1.36 16.43
CA ILE A 93 -8.57 0.34 15.40
C ILE A 93 -9.67 0.83 14.45
N PHE A 94 -9.38 0.73 13.15
CA PHE A 94 -10.26 1.11 12.06
C PHE A 94 -10.40 -0.02 11.06
N ASP A 95 -11.52 -0.03 10.33
CA ASP A 95 -11.70 -0.79 9.09
C ASP A 95 -11.43 -2.29 9.25
N GLU A 96 -11.89 -2.86 10.37
CA GLU A 96 -11.76 -4.28 10.66
C GLU A 96 -12.57 -5.11 9.64
N LYS A 97 -11.90 -6.12 9.06
CA LYS A 97 -12.46 -7.03 8.06
C LYS A 97 -11.92 -8.43 8.25
N SER A 98 -12.72 -9.41 7.83
CA SER A 98 -12.29 -10.80 7.71
C SER A 98 -12.59 -11.37 6.33
N PHE A 99 -11.76 -12.30 5.90
CA PHE A 99 -11.78 -12.95 4.59
C PHE A 99 -11.56 -14.45 4.76
N GLU A 100 -12.11 -15.24 3.85
CA GLU A 100 -11.84 -16.68 3.77
C GLU A 100 -10.56 -16.96 3.00
N ASP A 101 -10.21 -16.06 2.09
CA ASP A 101 -9.10 -16.19 1.16
C ASP A 101 -7.98 -15.19 1.44
N ASP A 102 -6.72 -15.68 1.42
CA ASP A 102 -5.50 -14.88 1.64
C ASP A 102 -5.33 -13.81 0.56
N THR A 103 -5.61 -14.18 -0.70
CA THR A 103 -5.42 -13.32 -1.87
C THR A 103 -6.37 -12.13 -1.82
N GLU A 104 -7.64 -12.34 -1.50
CA GLU A 104 -8.63 -11.27 -1.35
C GLU A 104 -8.29 -10.32 -0.20
N ALA A 105 -7.81 -10.85 0.93
CA ALA A 105 -7.37 -10.01 2.03
C ALA A 105 -6.15 -9.13 1.67
N ARG A 106 -5.16 -9.70 0.96
CA ARG A 106 -3.98 -8.95 0.51
C ARG A 106 -4.33 -7.86 -0.50
N LYS A 107 -5.19 -8.18 -1.48
CA LYS A 107 -5.67 -7.18 -2.46
C LYS A 107 -6.42 -6.05 -1.76
N TYR A 108 -7.26 -6.38 -0.78
CA TYR A 108 -7.95 -5.39 0.03
C TYR A 108 -6.97 -4.44 0.72
N ILE A 109 -5.97 -4.97 1.43
CA ILE A 109 -4.95 -4.17 2.13
C ILE A 109 -4.18 -3.29 1.12
N ALA A 110 -3.73 -3.85 0.00
CA ALA A 110 -3.03 -3.09 -1.03
C ALA A 110 -3.89 -1.96 -1.59
N GLY A 111 -5.17 -2.20 -1.89
CA GLY A 111 -6.11 -1.17 -2.34
C GLY A 111 -6.26 -0.04 -1.31
N ARG A 112 -6.27 -0.36 -0.01
CA ARG A 112 -6.30 0.67 1.05
C ARG A 112 -4.99 1.45 1.14
N LEU A 113 -3.84 0.80 1.05
CA LEU A 113 -2.53 1.46 1.04
C LEU A 113 -2.38 2.41 -0.15
N ILE A 114 -2.79 1.97 -1.35
CA ILE A 114 -2.83 2.79 -2.56
C ILE A 114 -3.68 4.05 -2.33
N ARG A 115 -4.88 3.92 -1.77
CA ARG A 115 -5.74 5.10 -1.46
C ARG A 115 -5.10 6.02 -0.42
N LEU A 116 -4.46 5.45 0.60
CA LEU A 116 -3.76 6.21 1.64
C LEU A 116 -2.50 6.92 1.13
N SER A 117 -1.95 6.50 -0.02
CA SER A 117 -0.85 7.22 -0.69
C SER A 117 -1.25 8.61 -1.15
N GLY A 118 -2.57 8.89 -1.29
CA GLY A 118 -3.09 10.21 -1.62
C GLY A 118 -2.84 10.64 -3.08
N THR A 119 -2.51 9.70 -3.96
CA THR A 119 -2.21 10.00 -5.38
C THR A 119 -3.46 10.18 -6.24
N GLY A 120 -4.59 9.59 -5.83
CA GLY A 120 -5.86 9.63 -6.59
C GLY A 120 -5.84 8.81 -7.88
N LEU A 121 -4.87 7.92 -8.07
CA LEU A 121 -4.67 7.17 -9.31
C LEU A 121 -5.57 5.93 -9.47
N TYR A 122 -6.38 5.58 -8.46
CA TYR A 122 -7.21 4.36 -8.41
C TYR A 122 -8.44 4.51 -7.51
#